data_AF-A0A1R4IIH6-F1
#
_entry.id   AF-A0A1R4IIH6-F1
#
_cell.length_a   1.000
_cell.length_b   1.000
_cell.length_c   1.000
_cell.angle_alpha   90.00
_cell.angle_beta   90.00
_cell.angle_gamma   90.00
#
_symmetry.space_group_name_H-M   'P 1'
#
loop_
_entity.id
_entity.type
_entity.pdbx_description
1 polymer ?
#
loop_
_entity_poly.entity_id
_entity_poly.type
_entity_poly.pdbx_seq_one_letter_code
_entity_poly.pdbx_strand_id
1 'polypeptide(L)'
;MQSGKPVGVLRTNTWAPRVLIANSNLVGDWADWATFRKLEAEGLMMYGQMTAGSWIYIATQGILQGTYETFAAIGRKKYDGTLAGTLTLTGGCGGMGGAQPLAVTLNGGVCLIVDVSAERLRRRQSKRYLHEVETDLDKAIARVNEAKKNKEAVSVGLVGNAAEVFPELLKRHQAGELEIDIVTDQTSAHDPLSYLPVEYTVEQWHEEAAADEAGFTKKSQESMARHVEAMVGFQDAGAEVFDYGNSIRDEARKAGYDRAFEFPGFVPAYIRPLFCEGLGPFRWVALSGDPEDIRVTDEALKELFPENEHLHRWLDGAAEFVEFEGLPARICWLGYNERHRAGLLFNQLVAEGKVKAPIAIGRDHLDSGSVASPYRETEAMLDGSDAIADWPLLNALTATSSGATWVSIHHGGGVGIGRSIHAGQVGLADGTELAAAKLEALLTNDPAMGVIRHVDAGYSRAAEVAAERGVRVPMEAKIRD
;
A
#
# COMPACT_ATOMS: atom_id res chain seq x y z
N MET A 1 -6.72 -15.06 -18.31
CA MET A 1 -5.41 -15.37 -17.70
C MET A 1 -5.65 -16.20 -16.45
N GLN A 2 -4.98 -17.34 -16.32
CA GLN A 2 -4.97 -18.16 -15.10
C GLN A 2 -3.53 -18.22 -14.60
N SER A 3 -3.26 -17.71 -13.40
CA SER A 3 -1.92 -17.61 -12.80
C SER A 3 -0.82 -17.22 -13.80
N GLY A 4 -1.00 -16.08 -14.48
CA GLY A 4 -0.05 -15.58 -15.48
C GLY A 4 -0.09 -16.25 -16.86
N LYS A 5 -0.89 -17.31 -17.04
CA LYS A 5 -0.97 -18.08 -18.29
C LYS A 5 -2.20 -17.71 -19.14
N PRO A 6 -2.06 -17.46 -20.46
CA PRO A 6 -3.20 -17.29 -21.36
C PRO A 6 -3.83 -18.64 -21.72
N VAL A 7 -4.89 -19.03 -21.02
CA VAL A 7 -5.49 -20.37 -21.13
C VAL A 7 -6.67 -20.50 -22.10
N GLY A 8 -7.26 -19.39 -22.55
CA GLY A 8 -8.41 -19.43 -23.46
C GLY A 8 -8.93 -18.05 -23.83
N VAL A 9 -9.68 -18.00 -24.93
CA VAL A 9 -10.37 -16.80 -25.45
C VAL A 9 -11.81 -17.18 -25.75
N LEU A 10 -12.76 -16.41 -25.22
CA LEU A 10 -14.20 -16.63 -25.38
C LEU A 10 -14.87 -15.37 -25.91
N ARG A 11 -15.90 -15.54 -26.75
CA ARG A 11 -16.70 -14.41 -27.25
C ARG A 11 -17.65 -13.93 -26.16
N THR A 12 -17.59 -12.64 -25.84
CA THR A 12 -18.50 -11.96 -24.91
C THR A 12 -19.28 -10.86 -25.64
N ASN A 13 -19.14 -9.59 -25.22
CA ASN A 13 -19.79 -8.44 -25.81
C ASN A 13 -18.89 -7.20 -25.71
N THR A 14 -19.28 -6.09 -26.34
CA THR A 14 -18.49 -4.84 -26.38
C THR A 14 -18.29 -4.22 -24.99
N TRP A 15 -19.28 -4.36 -24.10
CA TRP A 15 -19.24 -3.86 -22.73
C TRP A 15 -18.30 -4.64 -21.82
N ALA A 16 -18.23 -5.96 -22.01
CA ALA A 16 -17.43 -6.85 -21.17
C ALA A 16 -15.93 -6.50 -21.19
N PRO A 17 -15.18 -6.88 -20.14
CA PRO A 17 -13.73 -6.80 -20.15
C PRO A 17 -13.09 -7.52 -21.33
N ARG A 18 -11.92 -7.03 -21.74
CA ARG A 18 -11.04 -7.66 -22.73
C ARG A 18 -10.22 -8.78 -22.12
N VAL A 19 -9.84 -8.65 -20.84
CA VAL A 19 -9.09 -9.67 -20.11
C VAL A 19 -9.72 -9.92 -18.74
N LEU A 20 -9.91 -11.20 -18.41
CA LEU A 20 -10.25 -11.66 -17.07
C LEU A 20 -9.04 -12.41 -16.49
N ILE A 21 -8.69 -12.11 -15.24
CA ILE A 21 -7.47 -12.60 -14.59
C ILE A 21 -7.83 -13.27 -13.26
N ALA A 22 -7.33 -14.49 -13.04
CA ALA A 22 -7.39 -15.15 -11.75
C ALA A 22 -6.00 -15.70 -11.41
N ASN A 23 -5.34 -15.15 -10.39
CA ASN A 23 -3.95 -15.51 -10.05
C ASN A 23 -3.85 -16.01 -8.61
N SER A 24 -3.05 -17.06 -8.39
CA SER A 24 -2.64 -17.56 -7.06
C SER A 24 -3.77 -18.10 -6.16
N ASN A 25 -4.98 -18.25 -6.70
CA ASN A 25 -6.12 -18.79 -5.97
C ASN A 25 -5.92 -20.29 -5.69
N LEU A 26 -6.02 -20.67 -4.42
CA LEU A 26 -5.95 -22.04 -3.94
C LEU A 26 -7.18 -22.32 -3.08
N VAL A 27 -7.65 -23.58 -3.07
CA VAL A 27 -8.74 -24.01 -2.19
C VAL A 27 -8.27 -23.91 -0.73
N GLY A 28 -9.17 -23.53 0.19
CA GLY A 28 -8.85 -23.18 1.59
C GLY A 28 -7.77 -24.05 2.26
N ASP A 29 -8.00 -25.36 2.42
CA ASP A 29 -7.05 -26.26 3.09
C ASP A 29 -5.69 -26.41 2.38
N TRP A 30 -5.57 -25.92 1.14
CA TRP A 30 -4.35 -25.91 0.31
C TRP A 30 -3.75 -24.51 0.16
N ALA A 31 -4.35 -23.50 0.78
CA ALA A 31 -3.95 -22.11 0.68
C ALA A 31 -2.76 -21.80 1.60
N ASP A 32 -1.64 -22.49 1.38
CA ASP A 32 -0.38 -22.29 2.11
C ASP A 32 0.83 -22.18 1.17
N TRP A 33 1.94 -21.67 1.70
CA TRP A 33 3.17 -21.50 0.93
C TRP A 33 3.77 -22.83 0.46
N ALA A 34 3.66 -23.91 1.22
CA ALA A 34 4.22 -25.22 0.85
C ALA A 34 3.56 -25.77 -0.42
N THR A 35 2.23 -25.72 -0.47
CA THR A 35 1.43 -26.09 -1.63
C THR A 35 1.67 -25.15 -2.80
N PHE A 36 1.73 -23.84 -2.55
CA PHE A 36 2.07 -22.84 -3.57
C PHE A 36 3.41 -23.15 -4.24
N ARG A 37 4.48 -23.37 -3.44
CA ARG A 37 5.84 -23.65 -3.93
C ARG A 37 5.93 -24.96 -4.69
N LYS A 38 5.24 -26.01 -4.23
CA LYS A 38 5.13 -27.27 -4.96
C LYS A 38 4.56 -27.04 -6.37
N LEU A 39 3.44 -26.33 -6.48
CA LEU A 39 2.80 -26.06 -7.76
C LEU A 39 3.62 -25.09 -8.64
N GLU A 40 4.33 -24.14 -8.05
CA GLU A 40 5.28 -23.26 -8.74
C GLU A 40 6.43 -24.08 -9.37
N ALA A 41 7.02 -25.00 -8.61
CA ALA A 41 8.09 -25.88 -9.09
C ALA A 41 7.64 -26.79 -10.25
N GLU A 42 6.36 -27.17 -10.27
CA GLU A 42 5.73 -27.92 -11.36
C GLU A 42 5.33 -27.03 -12.56
N GLY A 43 5.56 -25.72 -12.50
CA GLY A 43 5.21 -24.76 -13.55
C GLY A 43 3.70 -24.47 -13.66
N LEU A 44 2.95 -24.73 -12.58
CA LEU A 44 1.48 -24.62 -12.52
C LEU A 44 0.99 -23.37 -11.78
N MET A 45 1.89 -22.63 -11.13
CA MET A 45 1.55 -21.48 -10.29
C MET A 45 2.43 -20.26 -10.56
N MET A 46 1.85 -19.08 -10.33
CA MET A 46 2.53 -17.79 -10.34
C MET A 46 1.96 -16.95 -9.19
N TYR A 47 2.83 -16.22 -8.49
CA TYR A 47 2.38 -15.26 -7.47
C TYR A 47 1.98 -13.95 -8.14
N GLY A 48 0.69 -13.62 -8.10
CA GLY A 48 0.15 -12.41 -8.74
C GLY A 48 0.40 -11.14 -7.94
N GLN A 49 0.77 -11.26 -6.65
CA GLN A 49 0.71 -10.16 -5.68
C GLN A 49 -0.64 -9.43 -5.83
N MET A 50 -0.67 -8.11 -5.71
CA MET A 50 -1.81 -7.27 -6.06
C MET A 50 -1.68 -6.82 -7.51
N THR A 51 -0.80 -5.87 -7.81
CA THR A 51 -0.75 -5.20 -9.12
C THR A 51 0.21 -5.84 -10.13
N ALA A 52 1.04 -6.79 -9.71
CA ALA A 52 2.03 -7.42 -10.58
C ALA A 52 1.35 -8.29 -11.65
N GLY A 53 0.53 -9.27 -11.21
CA GLY A 53 -0.20 -10.17 -12.10
C GLY A 53 -1.41 -9.55 -12.79
N SER A 54 -1.78 -8.32 -12.44
CA SER A 54 -2.93 -7.57 -12.99
C SER A 54 -2.53 -6.31 -13.76
N TRP A 55 -1.22 -6.11 -14.00
CA TRP A 55 -0.65 -5.15 -14.95
C TRP A 55 -1.03 -3.69 -14.68
N ILE A 56 -1.00 -3.27 -13.41
CA ILE A 56 -1.26 -1.87 -13.01
C ILE A 56 -0.27 -1.37 -11.96
N TYR A 57 0.93 -1.96 -11.94
CA TYR A 57 2.03 -1.54 -11.11
C TYR A 57 2.71 -0.29 -11.70
N ILE A 58 2.82 0.77 -10.91
CA ILE A 58 3.42 2.06 -11.30
C ILE A 58 4.65 2.38 -10.44
N ALA A 59 5.44 1.34 -10.17
CA ALA A 59 6.62 1.39 -9.33
C ALA A 59 6.34 1.91 -7.91
N THR A 60 7.35 2.52 -7.29
CA THR A 60 7.36 3.03 -5.92
C THR A 60 6.21 4.03 -5.66
N GLN A 61 5.83 4.80 -6.68
CA GLN A 61 4.77 5.79 -6.57
C GLN A 61 3.42 5.15 -6.19
N GLY A 62 3.17 3.89 -6.56
CA GLY A 62 1.87 3.24 -6.33
C GLY A 62 1.44 3.17 -4.86
N ILE A 63 2.39 3.11 -3.93
CA ILE A 63 2.13 3.09 -2.47
C ILE A 63 2.41 4.43 -1.80
N LEU A 64 3.19 5.31 -2.44
CA LEU A 64 3.69 6.55 -1.83
C LEU A 64 2.59 7.38 -1.20
N GLN A 65 1.47 7.59 -1.89
CA GLN A 65 0.38 8.36 -1.31
C GLN A 65 -0.29 7.65 -0.13
N GLY A 66 -0.46 6.33 -0.16
CA GLY A 66 -1.02 5.60 0.98
C GLY A 66 -0.13 5.75 2.23
N THR A 67 1.19 5.78 2.04
CA THR A 67 2.16 6.03 3.10
C THR A 67 2.14 7.48 3.57
N TYR A 68 2.08 8.42 2.64
CA TYR A 68 1.87 9.84 2.93
C TYR A 68 0.59 10.07 3.76
N GLU A 69 -0.54 9.47 3.39
CA GLU A 69 -1.81 9.60 4.10
C GLU A 69 -1.77 8.97 5.50
N THR A 70 -1.05 7.85 5.65
CA THR A 70 -0.86 7.21 6.97
C THR A 70 -0.14 8.16 7.91
N PHE A 71 0.98 8.74 7.47
CA PHE A 71 1.75 9.70 8.26
C PHE A 71 1.02 11.04 8.45
N ALA A 72 0.27 11.50 7.45
CA ALA A 72 -0.58 12.69 7.56
C ALA A 72 -1.69 12.51 8.60
N ALA A 73 -2.29 11.31 8.67
CA ALA A 73 -3.28 10.97 9.69
C ALA A 73 -2.67 10.96 11.10
N ILE A 74 -1.46 10.44 11.26
CA ILE A 74 -0.72 10.52 12.54
C ILE A 74 -0.45 11.98 12.91
N GLY A 75 0.03 12.79 11.96
CA GLY A 75 0.24 14.22 12.14
C GLY A 75 -1.02 14.94 12.64
N ARG A 76 -2.18 14.70 12.00
CA ARG A 76 -3.48 15.25 12.43
C ARG A 76 -3.91 14.77 13.80
N LYS A 77 -3.64 13.51 14.14
CA LYS A 77 -4.09 12.88 15.39
C LYS A 77 -3.23 13.29 16.60
N LYS A 78 -1.93 13.51 16.42
CA LYS A 78 -0.97 13.65 17.52
C LYS A 78 -0.06 14.89 17.49
N TYR A 79 0.11 15.54 16.33
CA TYR A 79 1.17 16.53 16.12
C TYR A 79 0.66 17.78 15.36
N ASP A 80 -0.54 18.27 15.70
CA ASP A 80 -1.11 19.51 15.16
C ASP A 80 -1.16 19.58 13.62
N GLY A 81 -1.31 18.43 12.95
CA GLY A 81 -1.46 18.34 11.50
C GLY A 81 -0.15 18.26 10.71
N THR A 82 1.02 18.19 11.35
CA THR A 82 2.33 18.07 10.69
C THR A 82 3.28 17.14 11.45
N LEU A 83 4.26 16.55 10.78
CA LEU A 83 5.34 15.79 11.42
C LEU A 83 6.58 16.64 11.71
N ALA A 84 6.54 17.96 11.49
CA ALA A 84 7.66 18.86 11.78
C ALA A 84 8.11 18.79 13.24
N GLY A 85 9.38 18.42 13.46
CA GLY A 85 9.95 18.20 14.79
C GLY A 85 9.70 16.81 15.37
N THR A 86 9.26 15.85 14.56
CA THR A 86 9.17 14.43 14.94
C THR A 86 10.23 13.58 14.21
N LEU A 87 10.59 12.45 14.80
CA LEU A 87 11.47 11.41 14.25
C LEU A 87 10.69 10.10 14.11
N THR A 88 10.63 9.61 12.88
CA THR A 88 10.10 8.30 12.52
C THR A 88 11.24 7.30 12.34
N LEU A 89 11.15 6.14 12.98
CA LEU A 89 12.00 4.97 12.74
C LEU A 89 11.24 3.93 11.91
N THR A 90 11.86 3.41 10.85
CA THR A 90 11.30 2.29 10.07
C THR A 90 12.36 1.36 9.48
N GLY A 91 11.95 0.18 9.03
CA GLY A 91 12.77 -0.83 8.35
C GLY A 91 12.29 -1.12 6.92
N GLY A 92 13.24 -1.54 6.06
CA GLY A 92 13.00 -2.02 4.71
C GLY A 92 12.88 -0.91 3.66
N CYS A 93 13.92 -0.72 2.86
CA CYS A 93 14.01 0.25 1.75
C CYS A 93 13.87 -0.44 0.37
N GLY A 94 12.94 -1.39 0.29
CA GLY A 94 12.62 -2.17 -0.91
C GLY A 94 11.80 -1.39 -1.95
N GLY A 95 11.14 -2.11 -2.88
CA GLY A 95 10.27 -1.53 -3.91
C GLY A 95 9.18 -0.61 -3.32
N MET A 96 8.43 -1.13 -2.34
CA MET A 96 7.39 -0.39 -1.63
C MET A 96 7.96 0.36 -0.41
N GLY A 97 8.80 -0.33 0.37
CA GLY A 97 9.58 0.21 1.51
C GLY A 97 10.29 1.53 1.27
N GLY A 98 10.81 1.72 0.04
CA GLY A 98 11.50 2.94 -0.36
C GLY A 98 10.62 4.19 -0.48
N ALA A 99 9.29 4.07 -0.37
CA ALA A 99 8.38 5.20 -0.36
C ALA A 99 8.28 5.88 1.03
N GLN A 100 8.59 5.14 2.10
CA GLN A 100 8.47 5.62 3.48
C GLN A 100 9.25 6.91 3.77
N PRO A 101 10.52 7.07 3.33
CA PRO A 101 11.29 8.25 3.70
C PRO A 101 10.71 9.52 3.06
N LEU A 102 10.35 9.47 1.77
CA LEU A 102 9.69 10.58 1.09
C LEU A 102 8.31 10.90 1.69
N ALA A 103 7.52 9.88 2.06
CA ALA A 103 6.21 10.07 2.67
C ALA A 103 6.29 10.82 4.02
N VAL A 104 7.29 10.52 4.85
CA VAL A 104 7.54 11.21 6.12
C VAL A 104 7.99 12.66 5.86
N THR A 105 8.92 12.87 4.92
CA THR A 105 9.45 14.23 4.65
C THR A 105 8.43 15.13 3.97
N LEU A 106 7.53 14.59 3.13
CA LEU A 106 6.37 15.32 2.59
C LEU A 106 5.37 15.77 3.67
N ASN A 107 5.38 15.11 4.84
CA ASN A 107 4.63 15.54 6.02
C ASN A 107 5.45 16.45 6.95
N GLY A 108 6.69 16.79 6.58
CA GLY A 108 7.59 17.66 7.32
C GLY A 108 8.46 16.96 8.37
N GLY A 109 8.40 15.63 8.48
CA GLY A 109 9.09 14.87 9.52
C GLY A 109 10.51 14.45 9.18
N VAL A 110 11.22 13.95 10.20
CA VAL A 110 12.51 13.27 10.04
C VAL A 110 12.29 11.76 9.94
N CYS A 111 12.96 11.10 9.01
CA CYS A 111 12.90 9.64 8.85
C CYS A 111 14.27 8.99 9.01
N LEU A 112 14.38 7.99 9.89
CA LEU A 112 15.49 7.04 9.94
C LEU A 112 15.02 5.70 9.41
N ILE A 113 15.48 5.30 8.23
CA ILE A 113 15.12 4.02 7.60
C ILE A 113 16.30 3.05 7.63
N VAL A 114 16.08 1.85 8.15
CA VAL A 114 17.10 0.78 8.24
C VAL A 114 16.91 -0.22 7.11
N ASP A 115 17.97 -0.52 6.36
CA ASP A 115 17.98 -1.65 5.40
C ASP A 115 19.35 -2.33 5.40
N VAL A 116 19.35 -3.65 5.28
CA VAL A 116 20.58 -4.46 5.23
C VAL A 116 21.39 -4.22 3.95
N SER A 117 20.75 -3.72 2.88
CA SER A 117 21.36 -3.49 1.59
C SER A 117 21.67 -2.00 1.35
N ALA A 118 22.96 -1.66 1.38
CA ALA A 118 23.45 -0.35 0.98
C ALA A 118 23.05 0.02 -0.47
N GLU A 119 22.96 -0.97 -1.36
CA GLU A 119 22.52 -0.77 -2.74
C GLU A 119 21.06 -0.28 -2.80
N ARG A 120 20.16 -0.89 -2.02
CA ARG A 120 18.75 -0.48 -1.97
C ARG A 120 18.59 0.95 -1.49
N LEU A 121 19.32 1.35 -0.45
CA LEU A 121 19.33 2.73 0.07
C LEU A 121 19.85 3.73 -0.98
N ARG A 122 21.03 3.47 -1.57
CA ARG A 122 21.62 4.34 -2.59
C ARG A 122 20.74 4.48 -3.83
N ARG A 123 20.03 3.41 -4.23
CA ARG A 123 19.05 3.46 -5.31
C ARG A 123 17.87 4.39 -4.99
N ARG A 124 17.44 4.49 -3.72
CA ARG A 124 16.37 5.44 -3.33
C ARG A 124 16.90 6.85 -3.28
N GLN A 125 18.14 7.01 -2.83
CA GLN A 125 18.83 8.30 -2.84
C GLN A 125 18.94 8.86 -4.26
N SER A 126 19.39 8.05 -5.22
CA SER A 126 19.51 8.48 -6.62
C SER A 126 18.17 8.86 -7.27
N LYS A 127 17.05 8.43 -6.70
CA LYS A 127 15.68 8.71 -7.18
C LYS A 127 14.97 9.80 -6.37
N ARG A 128 15.67 10.50 -5.47
CA ARG A 128 15.11 11.55 -4.59
C ARG A 128 14.05 11.06 -3.58
N TYR A 129 13.99 9.75 -3.33
CA TYR A 129 13.13 9.16 -2.29
C TYR A 129 13.82 9.12 -0.92
N LEU A 130 15.13 9.37 -0.88
CA LEU A 130 15.97 9.36 0.31
C LEU A 130 17.03 10.47 0.18
N HIS A 131 17.29 11.23 1.24
CA HIS A 131 18.29 12.31 1.22
C HIS A 131 19.72 11.78 1.45
N GLU A 132 19.94 11.02 2.51
CA GLU A 132 21.27 10.67 3.01
C GLU A 132 21.39 9.16 3.25
N VAL A 133 22.59 8.59 3.08
CA VAL A 133 22.90 7.19 3.41
C VAL A 133 24.10 7.14 4.33
N GLU A 134 23.94 6.49 5.48
CA GLU A 134 24.96 6.31 6.50
C GLU A 134 25.22 4.82 6.78
N THR A 135 26.43 4.52 7.21
CA THR A 135 26.85 3.17 7.63
C THR A 135 27.25 3.12 9.11
N ASP A 136 27.15 4.26 9.80
CA ASP A 136 27.56 4.45 11.17
C ASP A 136 26.34 4.93 11.98
N LEU A 137 26.01 4.18 13.03
CA LEU A 137 24.83 4.45 13.85
C LEU A 137 24.93 5.79 14.58
N ASP A 138 26.08 6.11 15.15
CA ASP A 138 26.26 7.34 15.94
C ASP A 138 26.15 8.59 15.05
N LYS A 139 26.68 8.53 13.82
CA LYS A 139 26.50 9.60 12.82
C LYS A 139 25.05 9.76 12.40
N ALA A 140 24.35 8.65 12.14
CA ALA A 140 22.93 8.69 11.79
C ALA A 140 22.09 9.31 12.91
N ILE A 141 22.34 8.92 14.17
CA ILE A 141 21.68 9.49 15.36
C ILE A 141 21.95 11.00 15.48
N ALA A 142 23.21 11.42 15.34
CA ALA A 142 23.57 12.83 15.42
C ALA A 142 22.82 13.66 14.36
N ARG A 143 22.74 13.16 13.12
CA ARG A 143 22.05 13.83 12.02
C ARG A 143 20.55 13.96 12.24
N VAL A 144 19.88 12.88 12.66
CA VAL A 144 18.41 12.92 12.86
C VAL A 144 18.02 13.77 14.07
N ASN A 145 18.84 13.80 15.11
CA ASN A 145 18.64 14.70 16.26
C ASN A 145 18.77 16.17 15.86
N GLU A 146 19.79 16.52 15.07
CA GLU A 146 19.95 17.87 14.54
C GLU A 146 18.75 18.28 13.68
N ALA A 147 18.32 17.41 12.76
CA ALA A 147 17.17 17.68 11.91
C ALA A 147 15.88 17.85 12.70
N LYS A 148 15.63 16.97 13.68
CA LYS A 148 14.44 17.02 14.56
C LYS A 148 14.41 18.36 15.30
N LYS A 149 15.54 18.77 15.89
CA LYS A 149 15.69 20.05 16.59
C LYS A 149 15.43 21.25 15.68
N ASN A 150 15.92 21.20 14.45
CA ASN A 150 15.77 22.29 13.47
C ASN A 150 14.42 22.26 12.73
N LYS A 151 13.57 21.26 13.00
CA LYS A 151 12.33 20.99 12.24
C LYS A 151 12.58 20.89 10.73
N GLU A 152 13.72 20.30 10.37
CA GLU A 152 14.13 20.06 9.00
C GLU A 152 13.55 18.73 8.53
N ALA A 153 12.81 18.73 7.42
CA ALA A 153 12.33 17.50 6.80
C ALA A 153 13.50 16.79 6.09
N VAL A 154 14.05 15.76 6.71
CA VAL A 154 15.14 14.96 6.13
C VAL A 154 14.91 13.47 6.36
N SER A 155 15.49 12.66 5.49
CA SER A 155 15.48 11.21 5.62
C SER A 155 16.89 10.63 5.53
N VAL A 156 17.28 9.86 6.53
CA VAL A 156 18.59 9.20 6.64
C VAL A 156 18.39 7.69 6.53
N GLY A 157 19.09 7.06 5.59
CA GLY A 157 19.10 5.62 5.42
C GLY A 157 20.30 5.01 6.12
N LEU A 158 20.09 4.10 7.07
CA LEU A 158 21.15 3.41 7.80
C LEU A 158 21.32 1.99 7.26
N VAL A 159 22.54 1.66 6.84
CA VAL A 159 22.90 0.28 6.49
C VAL A 159 23.01 -0.55 7.77
N GLY A 160 22.12 -1.52 7.95
CA GLY A 160 22.12 -2.40 9.12
C GLY A 160 20.95 -3.38 9.15
N ASN A 161 21.01 -4.37 10.04
CA ASN A 161 19.91 -5.30 10.26
C ASN A 161 18.91 -4.70 11.26
N ALA A 162 17.65 -4.54 10.86
CA ALA A 162 16.60 -3.98 11.71
C ALA A 162 16.43 -4.76 13.03
N ALA A 163 16.63 -6.09 13.01
CA ALA A 163 16.57 -6.93 14.21
C ALA A 163 17.72 -6.69 15.21
N GLU A 164 18.76 -5.95 14.82
CA GLU A 164 19.85 -5.51 15.71
C GLU A 164 19.77 -4.02 16.02
N VAL A 165 19.50 -3.21 15.00
CA VAL A 165 19.46 -1.75 15.08
C VAL A 165 18.27 -1.26 15.92
N PHE A 166 17.07 -1.82 15.76
CA PHE A 166 15.90 -1.38 16.53
C PHE A 166 16.08 -1.59 18.04
N PRO A 167 16.52 -2.78 18.52
CA PRO A 167 16.84 -2.96 19.93
C PRO A 167 17.91 -2.00 20.46
N GLU A 168 18.93 -1.67 19.65
CA GLU A 168 19.96 -0.71 20.05
C GLU A 168 19.40 0.71 20.15
N LEU A 169 18.62 1.15 19.16
CA LEU A 169 17.94 2.46 19.18
C LEU A 169 16.96 2.57 20.35
N LEU A 170 16.28 1.49 20.74
CA LEU A 170 15.40 1.47 21.91
C LEU A 170 16.18 1.76 23.19
N LYS A 171 17.36 1.14 23.39
CA LYS A 171 18.22 1.42 24.55
C LYS A 171 18.66 2.88 24.57
N ARG A 172 19.10 3.39 23.42
CA ARG A 172 19.53 4.79 23.26
C ARG A 172 18.38 5.76 23.51
N HIS A 173 17.16 5.40 23.11
CA HIS A 173 15.94 6.16 23.38
C HIS A 173 15.63 6.23 24.88
N GLN A 174 15.66 5.09 25.56
CA GLN A 174 15.46 5.01 27.01
C GLN A 174 16.57 5.72 27.81
N ALA A 175 17.78 5.79 27.26
CA ALA A 175 18.89 6.55 27.83
C ALA A 175 18.79 8.08 27.59
N GLY A 176 17.84 8.53 26.76
CA GLY A 176 17.65 9.95 26.43
C GLY A 176 18.64 10.50 25.40
N GLU A 177 19.32 9.62 24.64
CA GLU A 177 20.27 10.02 23.58
C GLU A 177 19.55 10.45 22.29
N LEU A 178 18.34 9.94 22.06
CA LEU A 178 17.44 10.34 20.99
C LEU A 178 15.98 10.11 21.40
N GLU A 179 15.05 10.79 20.76
CA GLU A 179 13.62 10.62 20.99
C GLU A 179 12.94 10.24 19.68
N ILE A 180 12.48 8.98 19.60
CA ILE A 180 11.74 8.45 18.45
C ILE A 180 10.25 8.57 18.77
N ASP A 181 9.52 9.26 17.90
CA ASP A 181 8.11 9.57 18.13
C ASP A 181 7.19 8.55 17.45
N ILE A 182 7.61 7.99 16.31
CA ILE A 182 6.82 7.09 15.48
C ILE A 182 7.69 5.89 15.07
N VAL A 183 7.15 4.68 15.17
CA VAL A 183 7.83 3.44 14.76
C VAL A 183 6.94 2.58 13.89
N THR A 184 7.48 2.09 12.78
CA THR A 184 6.82 1.11 11.92
C THR A 184 7.85 0.21 11.21
N ASP A 185 7.40 -0.68 10.34
CA ASP A 185 8.26 -1.54 9.53
C ASP A 185 7.63 -1.90 8.19
N GLN A 186 8.46 -1.96 7.14
CA GLN A 186 8.08 -2.45 5.81
C GLN A 186 9.15 -3.37 5.20
N THR A 187 9.89 -4.11 6.03
CA THR A 187 10.69 -5.25 5.55
C THR A 187 9.79 -6.29 4.87
N SER A 188 10.38 -7.22 4.11
CA SER A 188 9.62 -8.29 3.44
C SER A 188 9.24 -9.44 4.39
N ALA A 189 8.73 -9.16 5.58
CA ALA A 189 8.39 -10.16 6.61
C ALA A 189 7.33 -11.20 6.14
N HIS A 190 6.51 -10.88 5.15
CA HIS A 190 5.49 -11.77 4.59
C HIS A 190 6.05 -13.03 3.93
N ASP A 191 7.33 -13.01 3.58
CA ASP A 191 8.11 -14.14 3.09
C ASP A 191 9.37 -14.26 3.96
N PRO A 192 9.40 -15.20 4.93
CA PRO A 192 10.54 -15.36 5.84
C PRO A 192 11.89 -15.61 5.14
N LEU A 193 11.89 -16.13 3.91
CA LEU A 193 13.11 -16.27 3.10
C LEU A 193 13.66 -14.91 2.62
N SER A 194 12.81 -13.89 2.61
CA SER A 194 13.09 -12.52 2.21
C SER A 194 13.32 -11.56 3.39
N TYR A 195 13.47 -12.07 4.62
CA TYR A 195 13.97 -11.32 5.79
C TYR A 195 15.31 -11.90 6.25
N LEU A 196 16.36 -11.07 6.44
CA LEU A 196 17.71 -11.54 6.77
C LEU A 196 17.83 -11.87 8.26
N PRO A 197 18.09 -13.14 8.65
CA PRO A 197 18.38 -13.48 10.03
C PRO A 197 19.68 -12.83 10.52
N VAL A 198 19.75 -12.52 11.81
CA VAL A 198 20.93 -11.87 12.42
C VAL A 198 22.20 -12.75 12.38
N GLU A 199 22.05 -14.07 12.18
CA GLU A 199 23.16 -15.03 12.11
C GLU A 199 23.93 -14.98 10.79
N TYR A 200 23.38 -14.33 9.76
CA TYR A 200 23.91 -14.37 8.40
C TYR A 200 24.25 -12.99 7.85
N THR A 201 25.29 -12.94 7.02
CA THR A 201 25.59 -11.73 6.23
C THR A 201 24.71 -11.67 4.98
N VAL A 202 24.66 -10.49 4.35
CA VAL A 202 23.92 -10.29 3.10
C VAL A 202 24.44 -11.20 1.98
N GLU A 203 25.75 -11.46 1.96
CA GLU A 203 26.40 -12.35 0.98
C GLU A 203 25.98 -13.82 1.15
N GLN A 204 25.71 -14.26 2.39
CA GLN A 204 25.32 -15.63 2.69
C GLN A 204 23.83 -15.89 2.46
N TRP A 205 23.01 -14.84 2.43
CA TRP A 205 21.55 -14.92 2.49
C TRP A 205 20.94 -15.96 1.55
N HIS A 206 21.16 -15.84 0.25
CA HIS A 206 20.51 -16.68 -0.74
C HIS A 206 21.04 -18.12 -0.74
N GLU A 207 22.32 -18.32 -0.40
CA GLU A 207 22.92 -19.65 -0.30
C GLU A 207 22.35 -20.41 0.90
N GLU A 208 22.24 -19.76 2.05
CA GLU A 208 21.70 -20.34 3.29
C GLU A 208 20.19 -20.63 3.17
N ALA A 209 19.44 -19.71 2.56
CA ALA A 209 18.00 -19.90 2.31
C ALA A 209 17.74 -21.10 1.38
N ALA A 210 18.60 -21.32 0.38
CA ALA A 210 18.48 -22.45 -0.53
C ALA A 210 18.95 -23.78 0.08
N ALA A 211 19.91 -23.74 1.00
CA ALA A 211 20.48 -24.93 1.64
C ALA A 211 19.53 -25.56 2.67
N ASP A 212 18.83 -24.74 3.47
CA ASP A 212 17.85 -25.19 4.48
C ASP A 212 16.72 -24.16 4.64
N GLU A 213 15.74 -24.21 3.74
CA GLU A 213 14.58 -23.29 3.74
C GLU A 213 13.81 -23.28 5.08
N ALA A 214 13.65 -24.45 5.71
CA ALA A 214 12.93 -24.57 6.98
C ALA A 214 13.73 -23.97 8.14
N GLY A 215 15.02 -24.28 8.23
CA GLY A 215 15.91 -23.71 9.24
C GLY A 215 16.10 -22.21 9.07
N PHE A 216 16.24 -21.73 7.83
CA PHE A 216 16.32 -20.30 7.51
C PHE A 216 15.06 -19.56 7.93
N THR A 217 13.88 -20.08 7.55
CA THR A 217 12.57 -19.52 7.95
C THR A 217 12.46 -19.37 9.47
N LYS A 218 12.86 -20.38 10.23
CA LYS A 218 12.83 -20.32 11.69
C LYS A 218 13.73 -19.20 12.24
N LYS A 219 14.97 -19.08 11.75
CA LYS A 219 15.90 -18.02 12.18
C LYS A 219 15.40 -16.62 11.80
N SER A 220 14.78 -16.48 10.62
CA SER A 220 14.13 -15.24 10.20
C SER A 220 13.00 -14.86 11.15
N GLN A 221 12.16 -15.81 11.54
CA GLN A 221 11.07 -15.58 12.50
C GLN A 221 11.61 -15.17 13.88
N GLU A 222 12.68 -15.82 14.38
CA GLU A 222 13.36 -15.45 15.63
C GLU A 222 13.93 -14.01 15.56
N SER A 223 14.51 -13.64 14.41
CA SER A 223 14.99 -12.27 14.18
C SER A 223 13.86 -11.24 14.09
N MET A 224 12.73 -11.58 13.45
CA MET A 224 11.52 -10.74 13.44
C MET A 224 10.92 -10.60 14.84
N ALA A 225 10.97 -11.63 15.67
CA ALA A 225 10.51 -11.58 17.06
C ALA A 225 11.28 -10.54 17.87
N ARG A 226 12.62 -10.53 17.75
CA ARG A 226 13.50 -9.53 18.36
C ARG A 226 13.23 -8.11 17.85
N HIS A 227 12.95 -7.97 16.57
CA HIS A 227 12.57 -6.69 15.96
C HIS A 227 11.24 -6.18 16.54
N VAL A 228 10.20 -7.02 16.55
CA VAL A 228 8.87 -6.69 17.09
C VAL A 228 8.91 -6.43 18.59
N GLU A 229 9.73 -7.14 19.35
CA GLU A 229 9.97 -6.86 20.76
C GLU A 229 10.49 -5.44 20.98
N ALA A 230 11.42 -4.96 20.13
CA ALA A 230 11.87 -3.58 20.19
C ALA A 230 10.76 -2.58 19.82
N MET A 231 9.93 -2.89 18.81
CA MET A 231 8.78 -2.05 18.45
C MET A 231 7.79 -1.92 19.62
N VAL A 232 7.46 -3.02 20.31
CA VAL A 232 6.64 -2.99 21.53
C VAL A 232 7.34 -2.20 22.64
N GLY A 233 8.65 -2.34 22.79
CA GLY A 233 9.41 -1.54 23.76
C GLY A 233 9.36 -0.03 23.48
N PHE A 234 9.32 0.40 22.22
CA PHE A 234 9.08 1.80 21.86
C PHE A 234 7.65 2.25 22.18
N GLN A 235 6.65 1.38 21.98
CA GLN A 235 5.27 1.63 22.39
C GLN A 235 5.15 1.82 23.91
N ASP A 236 5.80 0.95 24.69
CA ASP A 236 5.88 1.03 26.14
C ASP A 236 6.55 2.35 26.60
N ALA A 237 7.49 2.87 25.80
CA ALA A 237 8.17 4.15 26.03
C ALA A 237 7.38 5.38 25.51
N GLY A 238 6.20 5.18 24.90
CA GLY A 238 5.28 6.25 24.49
C GLY A 238 5.31 6.63 23.00
N ALA A 239 6.11 5.95 22.18
CA ALA A 239 6.09 6.17 20.73
C ALA A 239 4.77 5.68 20.09
N GLU A 240 4.35 6.30 18.99
CA GLU A 240 3.26 5.77 18.16
C GLU A 240 3.77 4.62 17.30
N VAL A 241 3.32 3.40 17.59
CA VAL A 241 3.79 2.18 16.91
C VAL A 241 2.64 1.55 16.13
N PHE A 242 2.92 1.12 14.90
CA PHE A 242 1.95 0.43 14.06
C PHE A 242 2.60 -0.51 13.04
N ASP A 243 1.87 -1.53 12.64
CA ASP A 243 2.23 -2.45 11.56
C ASP A 243 1.84 -1.89 10.19
N TYR A 244 2.76 -1.92 9.23
CA TYR A 244 2.55 -1.41 7.88
C TYR A 244 2.28 -2.51 6.84
N GLY A 245 1.61 -3.58 7.27
CA GLY A 245 0.96 -4.54 6.38
C GLY A 245 1.90 -5.54 5.71
N ASN A 246 2.96 -5.94 6.41
CA ASN A 246 3.94 -6.92 5.94
C ASN A 246 3.91 -8.25 6.74
N SER A 247 2.96 -8.43 7.64
CA SER A 247 2.78 -9.63 8.48
C SER A 247 3.85 -9.85 9.56
N ILE A 248 4.70 -8.88 9.89
CA ILE A 248 5.79 -9.05 10.86
C ILE A 248 5.28 -9.47 12.25
N ARG A 249 4.13 -8.97 12.69
CA ARG A 249 3.48 -9.35 13.96
C ARG A 249 3.15 -10.85 14.02
N ASP A 250 2.66 -11.41 12.92
CA ASP A 250 2.32 -12.84 12.90
C ASP A 250 3.57 -13.72 12.87
N GLU A 251 4.61 -13.32 12.13
CA GLU A 251 5.87 -14.06 12.13
C GLU A 251 6.57 -14.02 13.50
N ALA A 252 6.52 -12.88 14.21
CA ALA A 252 6.98 -12.78 15.59
C ALA A 252 6.17 -13.67 16.55
N ARG A 253 4.84 -13.72 16.40
CA ARG A 253 3.98 -14.64 17.18
C ARG A 253 4.35 -16.10 16.95
N LYS A 254 4.61 -16.51 15.71
CA LYS A 254 5.04 -17.89 15.38
C LYS A 254 6.38 -18.26 16.00
N ALA A 255 7.28 -17.29 16.18
CA ALA A 255 8.53 -17.46 16.92
C ALA A 255 8.35 -17.51 18.45
N GLY A 256 7.13 -17.30 18.96
CA GLY A 256 6.83 -17.35 20.39
C GLY A 256 6.84 -16.00 21.12
N TYR A 257 6.82 -14.86 20.39
CA TYR A 257 6.65 -13.56 21.03
C TYR A 257 5.16 -13.22 21.24
N ASP A 258 4.70 -13.33 22.48
CA ASP A 258 3.27 -13.26 22.82
C ASP A 258 2.65 -11.86 22.73
N ARG A 259 3.47 -10.79 22.78
CA ARG A 259 3.01 -9.38 22.72
C ARG A 259 2.95 -8.84 21.28
N ALA A 260 3.10 -9.69 20.26
CA ALA A 260 3.28 -9.24 18.87
C ALA A 260 2.12 -8.41 18.29
N PHE A 261 0.91 -8.52 18.85
CA PHE A 261 -0.28 -7.80 18.38
C PHE A 261 -0.70 -6.64 19.31
N GLU A 262 0.17 -6.19 20.22
CA GLU A 262 -0.12 -5.05 21.11
C GLU A 262 -0.13 -3.68 20.39
N PHE A 263 0.42 -3.61 19.17
CA PHE A 263 0.25 -2.46 18.28
C PHE A 263 -0.64 -2.80 17.06
N PRO A 264 -1.47 -1.85 16.61
CA PRO A 264 -2.45 -2.08 15.56
C PRO A 264 -1.83 -2.09 14.17
N GLY A 265 -2.55 -2.64 13.19
CA GLY A 265 -2.30 -2.36 11.78
C GLY A 265 -2.62 -0.91 11.42
N PHE A 266 -1.93 -0.36 10.41
CA PHE A 266 -2.14 1.01 9.96
C PHE A 266 -3.55 1.28 9.43
N VAL A 267 -4.24 0.26 8.91
CA VAL A 267 -5.59 0.42 8.37
C VAL A 267 -6.63 0.70 9.46
N PRO A 268 -6.81 -0.17 10.47
CA PRO A 268 -7.70 0.15 11.59
C PRO A 268 -7.28 1.44 12.32
N ALA A 269 -5.98 1.73 12.41
CA ALA A 269 -5.49 2.89 13.14
C ALA A 269 -5.71 4.24 12.42
N TYR A 270 -5.56 4.28 11.08
CA TYR A 270 -5.46 5.56 10.35
C TYR A 270 -6.19 5.62 9.01
N ILE A 271 -6.25 4.53 8.24
CA ILE A 271 -6.75 4.57 6.85
C ILE A 271 -8.25 4.25 6.75
N ARG A 272 -8.81 3.48 7.68
CA ARG A 272 -10.22 3.06 7.59
C ARG A 272 -11.23 4.21 7.49
N PRO A 273 -11.06 5.37 8.15
CA PRO A 273 -11.94 6.51 7.93
C PRO A 273 -11.95 6.96 6.46
N LEU A 274 -10.81 6.92 5.75
CA LEU A 274 -10.74 7.22 4.33
C LEU A 274 -11.51 6.17 3.51
N PHE A 275 -11.38 4.88 3.84
CA PHE A 275 -12.14 3.81 3.18
C PHE A 275 -13.65 3.95 3.35
N CYS A 276 -14.12 4.47 4.49
CA CYS A 276 -15.54 4.77 4.68
C CYS A 276 -16.07 5.82 3.70
N GLU A 277 -15.20 6.64 3.11
CA GLU A 277 -15.54 7.62 2.06
C GLU A 277 -15.33 7.10 0.62
N GLY A 278 -14.93 5.83 0.48
CA GLY A 278 -14.51 5.25 -0.80
C GLY A 278 -13.16 5.75 -1.31
N LEU A 279 -12.39 6.49 -0.49
CA LEU A 279 -11.02 6.90 -0.82
C LEU A 279 -10.11 5.68 -0.88
N GLY A 280 -9.11 5.74 -1.75
CA GLY A 280 -8.15 4.67 -1.93
C GLY A 280 -7.20 4.98 -3.09
N PRO A 281 -6.26 4.07 -3.41
CA PRO A 281 -5.12 4.33 -4.29
C PRO A 281 -5.47 4.35 -5.78
N PHE A 282 -6.40 5.23 -6.16
CA PHE A 282 -6.75 5.56 -7.54
C PHE A 282 -5.52 6.09 -8.29
N ARG A 283 -5.29 5.56 -9.49
CA ARG A 283 -4.12 5.88 -10.30
C ARG A 283 -4.45 5.87 -11.78
N TRP A 284 -3.63 6.55 -12.56
CA TRP A 284 -3.70 6.48 -14.01
C TRP A 284 -2.32 6.47 -14.67
N VAL A 285 -2.29 6.00 -15.92
CA VAL A 285 -1.08 5.81 -16.72
C VAL A 285 -1.30 6.41 -18.11
N ALA A 286 -0.41 7.31 -18.53
CA ALA A 286 -0.43 7.90 -19.86
C ALA A 286 0.19 6.91 -20.87
N LEU A 287 -0.63 6.33 -21.75
CA LEU A 287 -0.16 5.32 -22.71
C LEU A 287 0.67 5.91 -23.86
N SER A 288 0.74 7.24 -23.96
CA SER A 288 1.64 7.95 -24.88
C SER A 288 3.10 7.79 -24.51
N GLY A 289 3.40 7.50 -23.25
CA GLY A 289 4.76 7.58 -22.70
C GLY A 289 5.24 9.00 -22.43
N ASP A 290 4.40 10.02 -22.63
CA ASP A 290 4.77 11.42 -22.50
C ASP A 290 4.42 11.98 -21.10
N PRO A 291 5.41 12.50 -20.33
CA PRO A 291 5.16 13.04 -19.00
C PRO A 291 4.27 14.30 -19.01
N GLU A 292 4.18 14.99 -20.15
CA GLU A 292 3.31 16.15 -20.29
C GLU A 292 1.83 15.78 -20.15
N ASP A 293 1.44 14.57 -20.55
CA ASP A 293 0.06 14.09 -20.37
C ASP A 293 -0.29 13.99 -18.88
N ILE A 294 0.66 13.58 -18.03
CA ILE A 294 0.47 13.57 -16.58
C ILE A 294 0.37 14.99 -16.02
N ARG A 295 1.22 15.92 -16.48
CA ARG A 295 1.15 17.32 -16.07
C ARG A 295 -0.21 17.94 -16.42
N VAL A 296 -0.74 17.65 -17.62
CA VAL A 296 -2.08 18.10 -18.04
C VAL A 296 -3.17 17.52 -17.14
N THR A 297 -3.09 16.22 -16.80
CA THR A 297 -4.08 15.62 -15.89
C THR A 297 -3.97 16.15 -14.45
N ASP A 298 -2.77 16.44 -13.96
CA ASP A 298 -2.56 17.00 -12.62
C ASP A 298 -3.22 18.38 -12.51
N GLU A 299 -3.00 19.27 -13.49
CA GLU A 299 -3.63 20.59 -13.50
C GLU A 299 -5.16 20.50 -13.69
N ALA A 300 -5.63 19.62 -14.57
CA ALA A 300 -7.06 19.42 -14.77
C ALA A 300 -7.78 18.89 -13.51
N LEU A 301 -7.11 18.07 -12.69
CA LEU A 301 -7.65 17.65 -11.39
C LEU A 301 -7.73 18.80 -10.39
N LYS A 302 -6.73 19.68 -10.34
CA LYS A 302 -6.77 20.87 -9.49
C LYS A 302 -7.93 21.79 -9.87
N GLU A 303 -8.18 21.96 -11.16
CA GLU A 303 -9.35 22.71 -11.68
C GLU A 303 -10.69 22.02 -11.34
N LEU A 304 -10.75 20.69 -11.40
CA LEU A 304 -11.96 19.91 -11.09
C LEU A 304 -12.31 19.94 -9.60
N PHE A 305 -11.30 20.04 -8.73
CA PHE A 305 -11.41 20.02 -7.28
C PHE A 305 -10.71 21.25 -6.65
N PRO A 306 -11.18 22.48 -6.93
CA PRO A 306 -10.45 23.70 -6.57
C PRO A 306 -10.36 23.93 -5.05
N GLU A 307 -11.32 23.41 -4.29
CA GLU A 307 -11.39 23.57 -2.83
C GLU A 307 -10.59 22.48 -2.07
N ASN A 308 -10.02 21.48 -2.77
CA ASN A 308 -9.32 20.38 -2.11
C ASN A 308 -7.82 20.69 -1.96
N GLU A 309 -7.49 21.54 -0.98
CA GLU A 309 -6.10 21.94 -0.69
C GLU A 309 -5.16 20.76 -0.41
N HIS A 310 -5.68 19.68 0.17
CA HIS A 310 -4.88 18.47 0.45
C HIS A 310 -4.49 17.75 -0.84
N LEU A 311 -5.42 17.61 -1.79
CA LEU A 311 -5.15 17.08 -3.12
C LEU A 311 -4.13 17.94 -3.88
N HIS A 312 -4.24 19.26 -3.79
CA HIS A 312 -3.32 20.18 -4.48
C HIS A 312 -1.90 20.02 -3.94
N ARG A 313 -1.73 20.05 -2.61
CA ARG A 313 -0.43 19.80 -1.96
C ARG A 313 0.16 18.45 -2.34
N TRP A 314 -0.67 17.40 -2.42
CA TRP A 314 -0.22 16.10 -2.88
C TRP A 314 0.28 16.15 -4.33
N LEU A 315 -0.48 16.73 -5.26
CA LEU A 315 -0.09 16.81 -6.67
C LEU A 315 1.18 17.66 -6.87
N ASP A 316 1.32 18.76 -6.14
CA ASP A 316 2.53 19.61 -6.18
C ASP A 316 3.76 18.84 -5.71
N GLY A 317 3.67 18.17 -4.56
CA GLY A 317 4.77 17.32 -4.06
C GLY A 317 5.07 16.15 -5.01
N ALA A 318 4.04 15.55 -5.59
CA ALA A 318 4.23 14.46 -6.54
C ALA A 318 4.85 14.94 -7.87
N ALA A 319 4.61 16.18 -8.30
CA ALA A 319 5.23 16.78 -9.48
C ALA A 319 6.70 17.16 -9.23
N GLU A 320 7.03 17.61 -8.02
CA GLU A 320 8.40 17.98 -7.65
C GLU A 320 9.31 16.76 -7.43
N PHE A 321 8.85 15.79 -6.64
CA PHE A 321 9.72 14.73 -6.12
C PHE A 321 9.65 13.42 -6.90
N VAL A 322 8.51 13.09 -7.51
CA VAL A 322 8.33 11.76 -8.11
C VAL A 322 8.90 11.71 -9.52
N GLU A 323 9.96 10.92 -9.68
CA GLU A 323 10.46 10.51 -10.98
C GLU A 323 9.60 9.39 -11.57
N PHE A 324 9.20 9.51 -12.83
CA PHE A 324 8.45 8.46 -13.52
C PHE A 324 9.33 7.24 -13.81
N GLU A 325 8.79 6.04 -13.57
CA GLU A 325 9.44 4.76 -13.87
C GLU A 325 8.62 4.01 -14.93
N GLY A 326 9.12 3.95 -16.17
CA GLY A 326 8.37 3.37 -17.29
C GLY A 326 7.40 4.37 -17.92
N LEU A 327 6.15 3.96 -18.16
CA LEU A 327 5.11 4.89 -18.62
C LEU A 327 4.82 5.91 -17.51
N PRO A 328 4.75 7.23 -17.83
CA PRO A 328 4.34 8.24 -16.87
C PRO A 328 2.98 7.90 -16.27
N ALA A 329 2.91 7.95 -14.95
CA ALA A 329 1.76 7.56 -14.18
C ALA A 329 1.64 8.42 -12.94
N ARG A 330 0.43 8.52 -12.39
CA ARG A 330 0.16 9.27 -11.17
C ARG A 330 -0.75 8.48 -10.25
N ILE A 331 -0.45 8.54 -8.95
CA ILE A 331 -1.36 8.12 -7.88
C ILE A 331 -2.04 9.39 -7.33
N CYS A 332 -3.36 9.34 -7.11
CA CYS A 332 -4.12 10.39 -6.45
C CYS A 332 -5.32 9.73 -5.76
N TRP A 333 -5.37 9.73 -4.43
CA TRP A 333 -6.47 9.15 -3.69
C TRP A 333 -7.74 9.96 -3.90
N LEU A 334 -8.73 9.34 -4.55
CA LEU A 334 -10.05 9.92 -4.82
C LEU A 334 -11.14 8.98 -4.29
N GLY A 335 -12.20 9.56 -3.75
CA GLY A 335 -13.29 8.88 -3.09
C GLY A 335 -14.50 8.60 -3.96
N TYR A 336 -15.57 8.12 -3.33
CA TYR A 336 -16.88 8.02 -3.98
C TYR A 336 -17.36 9.42 -4.40
N ASN A 337 -17.94 9.50 -5.60
CA ASN A 337 -18.25 10.72 -6.38
C ASN A 337 -17.08 11.51 -6.97
N GLU A 338 -15.83 11.21 -6.63
CA GLU A 338 -14.66 11.90 -7.22
C GLU A 338 -14.07 11.11 -8.38
N ARG A 339 -13.94 9.79 -8.24
CA ARG A 339 -13.30 8.92 -9.25
C ARG A 339 -13.96 8.98 -10.62
N HIS A 340 -15.30 8.92 -10.70
CA HIS A 340 -15.99 8.98 -11.99
C HIS A 340 -15.85 10.34 -12.67
N ARG A 341 -15.86 11.45 -11.90
CA ARG A 341 -15.64 12.80 -12.44
C ARG A 341 -14.24 12.92 -13.03
N ALA A 342 -13.22 12.42 -12.33
CA ALA A 342 -11.85 12.37 -12.83
C ALA A 342 -11.73 11.50 -14.09
N GLY A 343 -12.33 10.30 -14.11
CA GLY A 343 -12.28 9.42 -15.28
C GLY A 343 -12.97 10.00 -16.51
N LEU A 344 -14.13 10.65 -16.34
CA LEU A 344 -14.83 11.35 -17.42
C LEU A 344 -14.02 12.53 -17.94
N LEU A 345 -13.41 13.32 -17.04
CA LEU A 345 -12.51 14.41 -17.41
C LEU A 345 -11.32 13.89 -18.23
N PHE A 346 -10.67 12.81 -17.81
CA PHE A 346 -9.56 12.23 -18.56
C PHE A 346 -9.99 11.75 -19.95
N ASN A 347 -11.16 11.12 -20.06
CA ASN A 347 -11.72 10.71 -21.36
C ASN A 347 -12.00 11.92 -22.26
N GLN A 348 -12.50 13.02 -21.70
CA GLN A 348 -12.68 14.28 -22.44
C GLN A 348 -11.34 14.85 -22.92
N LEU A 349 -10.31 14.89 -22.07
CA LEU A 349 -8.98 15.37 -22.46
C LEU A 349 -8.39 14.56 -23.64
N VAL A 350 -8.62 13.24 -23.66
CA VAL A 350 -8.22 12.37 -24.78
C VAL A 350 -9.01 12.72 -26.05
N ALA A 351 -10.34 12.89 -25.95
CA ALA A 351 -11.19 13.26 -27.08
C ALA A 351 -10.84 14.63 -27.69
N GLU A 352 -10.44 15.58 -26.85
CA GLU A 352 -9.99 16.93 -27.25
C GLU A 352 -8.55 16.97 -27.78
N GLY A 353 -7.79 15.87 -27.64
CA GLY A 353 -6.37 15.81 -28.01
C GLY A 353 -5.45 16.64 -27.11
N LYS A 354 -5.91 16.99 -25.90
CA LYS A 354 -5.09 17.67 -24.87
C LYS A 354 -4.07 16.75 -24.22
N VAL A 355 -4.35 15.44 -24.23
CA VAL A 355 -3.38 14.38 -23.96
C VAL A 355 -3.16 13.56 -25.22
N LYS A 356 -1.95 13.03 -25.41
CA LYS A 356 -1.47 12.52 -26.71
C LYS A 356 -1.97 11.12 -27.06
N ALA A 357 -2.43 10.36 -26.08
CA ALA A 357 -2.95 9.00 -26.27
C ALA A 357 -3.97 8.64 -25.17
N PRO A 358 -4.66 7.49 -25.29
CA PRO A 358 -5.54 6.99 -24.23
C PRO A 358 -4.84 6.85 -22.86
N ILE A 359 -5.63 6.94 -21.80
CA ILE A 359 -5.17 6.83 -20.42
C ILE A 359 -5.77 5.57 -19.79
N ALA A 360 -4.92 4.70 -19.22
CA ALA A 360 -5.38 3.59 -18.41
C ALA A 360 -5.63 4.07 -16.98
N ILE A 361 -6.78 3.72 -16.40
CA ILE A 361 -7.22 4.18 -15.07
C ILE A 361 -7.47 2.96 -14.20
N GLY A 362 -6.80 2.86 -13.06
CA GLY A 362 -6.94 1.73 -12.16
C GLY A 362 -6.61 2.08 -10.72
N ARG A 363 -6.20 1.07 -9.96
CA ARG A 363 -5.84 1.18 -8.55
C ARG A 363 -5.03 -0.02 -8.09
N ASP A 364 -4.52 0.04 -6.87
CA ASP A 364 -4.12 -1.17 -6.15
C ASP A 364 -5.35 -2.07 -5.85
N HIS A 365 -5.10 -3.32 -5.48
CA HIS A 365 -6.13 -4.21 -4.93
C HIS A 365 -6.42 -3.90 -3.46
N LEU A 366 -5.51 -3.20 -2.77
CA LEU A 366 -5.80 -2.49 -1.53
C LEU A 366 -6.72 -1.31 -1.86
N ASP A 367 -8.00 -1.44 -1.57
CA ASP A 367 -8.98 -0.37 -1.68
C ASP A 367 -10.20 -0.69 -0.80
N SER A 368 -10.99 0.32 -0.49
CA SER A 368 -12.12 0.29 0.43
C SER A 368 -13.08 -0.91 0.24
N GLY A 369 -13.34 -1.34 -1.00
CA GLY A 369 -14.31 -2.39 -1.31
C GLY A 369 -13.73 -3.67 -1.91
N SER A 370 -12.41 -3.76 -2.11
CA SER A 370 -11.83 -4.77 -3.00
C SER A 370 -10.93 -5.80 -2.32
N VAL A 371 -10.89 -5.86 -0.99
CA VAL A 371 -10.01 -6.78 -0.26
C VAL A 371 -10.65 -7.29 1.03
N ALA A 372 -10.43 -8.57 1.31
CA ALA A 372 -10.58 -9.18 2.62
C ALA A 372 -9.20 -9.66 3.08
N SER A 373 -8.72 -9.14 4.20
CA SER A 373 -7.37 -9.33 4.73
C SER A 373 -7.36 -9.04 6.24
N PRO A 374 -7.68 -10.03 7.09
CA PRO A 374 -7.80 -9.87 8.55
C PRO A 374 -6.52 -9.42 9.26
N TYR A 375 -5.38 -9.51 8.58
CA TYR A 375 -4.08 -9.11 9.10
C TYR A 375 -3.66 -7.70 8.64
N ARG A 376 -4.53 -7.02 7.87
CA ARG A 376 -4.23 -5.70 7.29
C ARG A 376 -5.50 -4.89 7.03
N GLU A 377 -6.06 -4.91 5.82
CA GLU A 377 -7.14 -3.99 5.43
C GLU A 377 -8.45 -4.16 6.21
N THR A 378 -8.75 -5.40 6.60
CA THR A 378 -9.99 -5.75 7.30
C THR A 378 -9.73 -6.23 8.72
N GLU A 379 -8.55 -5.92 9.28
CA GLU A 379 -8.20 -6.21 10.67
C GLU A 379 -9.11 -5.44 11.65
N ALA A 380 -9.78 -6.14 12.56
CA ALA A 380 -10.66 -5.56 13.57
C ALA A 380 -11.79 -4.71 12.96
N MET A 381 -12.63 -5.32 12.11
CA MET A 381 -13.89 -4.70 11.70
C MET A 381 -14.84 -4.57 12.91
N LEU A 382 -15.63 -3.50 13.00
CA LEU A 382 -16.51 -3.22 14.16
C LEU A 382 -17.51 -4.35 14.49
N ASP A 383 -17.91 -5.12 13.48
CA ASP A 383 -18.85 -6.24 13.61
C ASP A 383 -18.16 -7.62 13.63
N GLY A 384 -16.83 -7.65 13.57
CA GLY A 384 -16.02 -8.87 13.49
C GLY A 384 -16.01 -9.55 12.11
N SER A 385 -16.42 -8.85 11.04
CA SER A 385 -16.50 -9.39 9.68
C SER A 385 -15.14 -9.54 8.96
N ASP A 386 -14.03 -9.56 9.70
CA ASP A 386 -12.67 -9.43 9.18
C ASP A 386 -12.38 -10.39 8.02
N ALA A 387 -12.81 -11.65 8.16
CA ALA A 387 -12.52 -12.74 7.23
C ALA A 387 -13.57 -12.94 6.12
N ILE A 388 -14.61 -12.11 6.04
CA ILE A 388 -15.64 -12.25 5.00
C ILE A 388 -15.06 -11.85 3.64
N ALA A 389 -14.84 -12.84 2.78
CA ALA A 389 -14.26 -12.69 1.45
C ALA A 389 -15.28 -12.52 0.31
N ASP A 390 -16.57 -12.37 0.63
CA ASP A 390 -17.61 -12.13 -0.38
C ASP A 390 -17.42 -10.79 -1.10
N TRP A 391 -17.02 -9.76 -0.35
CA TRP A 391 -16.84 -8.39 -0.84
C TRP A 391 -15.88 -8.23 -2.02
N PRO A 392 -14.62 -8.74 -1.98
CA PRO A 392 -13.73 -8.67 -3.13
C PRO A 392 -14.24 -9.44 -4.35
N LEU A 393 -14.99 -10.53 -4.16
CA LEU A 393 -15.61 -11.27 -5.26
C LEU A 393 -16.74 -10.45 -5.90
N LEU A 394 -17.60 -9.86 -5.07
CA LEU A 394 -18.66 -8.95 -5.53
C LEU A 394 -18.08 -7.71 -6.21
N ASN A 395 -16.97 -7.16 -5.73
CA ASN A 395 -16.26 -6.06 -6.38
C ASN A 395 -15.80 -6.46 -7.79
N ALA A 396 -15.17 -7.62 -7.97
CA ALA A 396 -14.75 -8.10 -9.30
C ALA A 396 -15.94 -8.36 -10.24
N LEU A 397 -17.01 -8.99 -9.75
CA LEU A 397 -18.22 -9.23 -10.52
C LEU A 397 -18.86 -7.91 -10.95
N THR A 398 -18.96 -6.95 -10.03
CA THR A 398 -19.52 -5.62 -10.30
C THR A 398 -18.66 -4.84 -11.28
N ALA A 399 -17.33 -4.85 -11.15
CA ALA A 399 -16.42 -4.21 -12.09
C ALA A 399 -16.52 -4.83 -13.50
N THR A 400 -16.70 -6.15 -13.58
CA THR A 400 -16.93 -6.88 -14.85
C THR A 400 -18.26 -6.43 -15.48
N SER A 401 -19.32 -6.32 -14.69
CA SER A 401 -20.63 -5.86 -15.15
C SER A 401 -20.69 -4.35 -15.45
N SER A 402 -19.77 -3.57 -14.87
CA SER A 402 -19.66 -2.11 -15.08
C SER A 402 -18.79 -1.72 -16.27
N GLY A 403 -18.19 -2.71 -16.95
CA GLY A 403 -17.49 -2.49 -18.21
C GLY A 403 -16.01 -2.11 -18.09
N ALA A 404 -15.34 -2.51 -17.01
CA ALA A 404 -13.88 -2.45 -16.91
C ALA A 404 -13.19 -3.04 -18.15
N THR A 405 -12.01 -2.52 -18.50
CA THR A 405 -11.19 -3.04 -19.61
C THR A 405 -10.55 -4.37 -19.23
N TRP A 406 -10.07 -4.52 -17.99
CA TRP A 406 -9.75 -5.82 -17.40
C TRP A 406 -10.06 -5.87 -15.91
N VAL A 407 -10.31 -7.09 -15.42
CA VAL A 407 -10.64 -7.37 -14.03
C VAL A 407 -9.81 -8.56 -13.54
N SER A 408 -9.42 -8.53 -12.27
CA SER A 408 -8.58 -9.55 -11.66
C SER A 408 -9.09 -9.97 -10.27
N ILE A 409 -8.97 -11.26 -9.95
CA ILE A 409 -9.16 -11.82 -8.59
C ILE A 409 -7.88 -12.55 -8.20
N HIS A 410 -7.24 -12.10 -7.15
CA HIS A 410 -5.97 -12.61 -6.66
C HIS A 410 -6.08 -13.05 -5.20
N HIS A 411 -5.17 -13.92 -4.80
CA HIS A 411 -5.09 -14.48 -3.46
C HIS A 411 -3.67 -14.35 -2.88
N GLY A 412 -3.59 -13.89 -1.63
CA GLY A 412 -2.39 -13.81 -0.82
C GLY A 412 -1.56 -12.53 -0.98
N GLY A 413 -1.96 -11.57 -1.82
CA GLY A 413 -1.19 -10.35 -2.03
C GLY A 413 -1.00 -9.54 -0.75
N GLY A 414 0.23 -9.07 -0.57
CA GLY A 414 0.66 -8.28 0.58
C GLY A 414 1.04 -9.13 1.80
N VAL A 415 0.09 -9.91 2.30
CA VAL A 415 0.21 -10.63 3.59
C VAL A 415 0.67 -12.10 3.47
N GLY A 416 0.70 -12.64 2.24
CA GLY A 416 1.10 -14.03 1.94
C GLY A 416 -0.09 -14.95 1.63
N ILE A 417 0.19 -16.10 1.02
CA ILE A 417 -0.81 -17.11 0.63
C ILE A 417 -1.64 -17.54 1.85
N GLY A 418 -2.97 -17.64 1.67
CA GLY A 418 -3.93 -18.03 2.72
C GLY A 418 -4.48 -16.89 3.55
N ARG A 419 -3.95 -15.67 3.40
CA ARG A 419 -4.24 -14.55 4.32
C ARG A 419 -5.06 -13.41 3.71
N SER A 420 -5.22 -13.37 2.38
CA SER A 420 -6.02 -12.32 1.73
C SER A 420 -6.67 -12.76 0.42
N ILE A 421 -7.88 -12.26 0.14
CA ILE A 421 -8.57 -12.38 -1.15
C ILE A 421 -8.92 -10.98 -1.61
N HIS A 422 -8.57 -10.63 -2.85
CA HIS A 422 -8.74 -9.26 -3.32
C HIS A 422 -8.87 -9.14 -4.84
N ALA A 423 -9.50 -8.05 -5.27
CA ALA A 423 -9.82 -7.75 -6.65
C ALA A 423 -9.18 -6.46 -7.16
N GLY A 424 -8.81 -6.46 -8.43
CA GLY A 424 -8.35 -5.28 -9.16
C GLY A 424 -9.18 -5.03 -10.40
N GLN A 425 -9.30 -3.76 -10.78
CA GLN A 425 -9.97 -3.32 -11.99
C GLN A 425 -9.12 -2.26 -12.70
N VAL A 426 -9.23 -2.22 -14.03
CA VAL A 426 -8.70 -1.12 -14.84
C VAL A 426 -9.68 -0.76 -15.94
N GLY A 427 -10.02 0.53 -16.05
CA GLY A 427 -10.74 1.15 -17.16
C GLY A 427 -9.80 1.82 -18.16
N LEU A 428 -10.31 2.11 -19.36
CA LEU A 428 -9.56 2.82 -20.40
C LEU A 428 -10.35 4.07 -20.82
N ALA A 429 -9.71 5.23 -20.71
CA ALA A 429 -10.18 6.49 -21.28
C ALA A 429 -9.57 6.63 -22.68
N ASP A 430 -10.33 6.31 -23.72
CA ASP A 430 -9.91 6.34 -25.13
C ASP A 430 -10.56 7.45 -25.94
N GLY A 431 -11.30 8.36 -25.29
CA GLY A 431 -11.98 9.49 -25.91
C GLY A 431 -13.34 9.16 -26.50
N THR A 432 -13.78 7.89 -26.46
CA THR A 432 -15.07 7.48 -27.03
C THR A 432 -16.23 7.67 -26.05
N GLU A 433 -17.45 7.79 -26.57
CA GLU A 433 -18.69 7.78 -25.78
C GLU A 433 -18.88 6.45 -25.02
N LEU A 434 -18.45 5.33 -25.63
CA LEU A 434 -18.50 4.02 -24.99
C LEU A 434 -17.58 3.96 -23.76
N ALA A 435 -16.37 4.51 -23.86
CA ALA A 435 -15.46 4.61 -22.72
C ALA A 435 -16.03 5.53 -21.63
N ALA A 436 -16.64 6.66 -21.99
CA ALA A 436 -17.29 7.54 -21.03
C ALA A 436 -18.37 6.80 -20.22
N ALA A 437 -19.30 6.11 -20.89
CA ALA A 437 -20.37 5.35 -20.22
C ALA A 437 -19.83 4.23 -19.32
N LYS A 438 -18.77 3.53 -19.76
CA LYS A 438 -18.11 2.49 -18.95
C LYS A 438 -17.38 3.06 -17.74
N LEU A 439 -16.64 4.15 -17.91
CA LEU A 439 -15.89 4.80 -16.83
C LEU A 439 -16.83 5.38 -15.78
N GLU A 440 -17.94 5.99 -16.19
CA GLU A 440 -18.97 6.46 -15.28
C GLU A 440 -19.50 5.32 -14.40
N ALA A 441 -19.93 4.21 -15.00
CA ALA A 441 -20.44 3.05 -14.26
C ALA A 441 -19.36 2.43 -13.36
N LEU A 442 -18.18 2.14 -13.93
CA LEU A 442 -17.07 1.47 -13.23
C LEU A 442 -16.57 2.28 -12.03
N LEU A 443 -16.27 3.57 -12.24
CA LEU A 443 -15.67 4.43 -11.22
C LEU A 443 -16.69 5.01 -10.24
N THR A 444 -17.98 4.80 -10.49
CA THR A 444 -19.04 4.98 -9.47
C THR A 444 -19.16 3.72 -8.62
N ASN A 445 -19.32 2.55 -9.24
CA ASN A 445 -19.61 1.30 -8.54
C ASN A 445 -18.43 0.75 -7.73
N ASP A 446 -17.21 0.91 -8.22
CA ASP A 446 -15.99 0.40 -7.56
C ASP A 446 -15.79 1.02 -6.15
N PRO A 447 -15.72 2.36 -5.98
CA PRO A 447 -15.68 2.96 -4.64
C PRO A 447 -16.99 2.83 -3.87
N ALA A 448 -18.15 2.74 -4.54
CA ALA A 448 -19.44 2.49 -3.86
C ALA A 448 -19.41 1.18 -3.08
N MET A 449 -18.77 0.14 -3.63
CA MET A 449 -18.64 -1.13 -2.91
C MET A 449 -17.89 -1.00 -1.59
N GLY A 450 -16.91 -0.09 -1.53
CA GLY A 450 -16.21 0.23 -0.30
C GLY A 450 -17.11 0.89 0.73
N VAL A 451 -17.89 1.89 0.32
CA VAL A 451 -18.87 2.54 1.20
C VAL A 451 -19.89 1.52 1.69
N ILE A 452 -20.51 0.74 0.80
CA ILE A 452 -21.52 -0.29 1.16
C ILE A 452 -20.96 -1.28 2.18
N ARG A 453 -19.75 -1.81 1.94
CA ARG A 453 -19.10 -2.76 2.84
C ARG A 453 -18.91 -2.19 4.26
N HIS A 454 -18.53 -0.93 4.37
CA HIS A 454 -18.31 -0.30 5.67
C HIS A 454 -19.62 0.17 6.33
N VAL A 455 -20.66 0.49 5.56
CA VAL A 455 -22.01 0.67 6.11
C VAL A 455 -22.51 -0.63 6.73
N ASP A 456 -22.36 -1.75 6.03
CA ASP A 456 -22.78 -3.08 6.50
C ASP A 456 -22.06 -3.46 7.81
N ALA A 457 -20.76 -3.21 7.87
CA ALA A 457 -19.96 -3.42 9.08
C ALA A 457 -20.26 -2.44 10.23
N GLY A 458 -21.07 -1.40 10.00
CA GLY A 458 -21.60 -0.52 11.04
C GLY A 458 -20.79 0.73 11.35
N TYR A 459 -19.95 1.21 10.42
CA TYR A 459 -19.23 2.47 10.59
C TYR A 459 -20.16 3.67 10.35
N SER A 460 -20.33 4.54 11.35
CA SER A 460 -21.15 5.76 11.25
C SER A 460 -20.75 6.63 10.06
N ARG A 461 -19.44 6.86 9.88
CA ARG A 461 -18.92 7.67 8.77
C ARG A 461 -19.32 7.14 7.40
N ALA A 462 -19.33 5.82 7.20
CA ALA A 462 -19.74 5.24 5.92
C ALA A 462 -21.24 5.44 5.67
N ALA A 463 -22.07 5.35 6.72
CA ALA A 463 -23.51 5.60 6.63
C ALA A 463 -23.83 7.06 6.30
N GLU A 464 -23.10 8.01 6.92
CA GLU A 464 -23.16 9.44 6.57
C GLU A 464 -22.81 9.65 5.09
N VAL A 465 -21.66 9.13 4.64
CA VAL A 465 -21.22 9.25 3.25
C VAL A 465 -22.25 8.66 2.30
N ALA A 466 -22.83 7.50 2.64
CA ALA A 466 -23.85 6.89 1.81
C ALA A 466 -25.08 7.79 1.65
N ALA A 467 -25.55 8.41 2.74
CA ALA A 467 -26.67 9.34 2.72
C ALA A 467 -26.34 10.65 1.98
N GLU A 468 -25.20 11.26 2.28
CA GLU A 468 -24.74 12.53 1.71
C GLU A 468 -24.49 12.44 0.20
N ARG A 469 -23.87 11.33 -0.24
CA ARG A 469 -23.38 11.17 -1.61
C ARG A 469 -24.30 10.29 -2.48
N GLY A 470 -25.35 9.72 -1.91
CA GLY A 470 -26.38 8.97 -2.64
C GLY A 470 -26.01 7.52 -2.93
N VAL A 471 -25.22 6.86 -2.09
CA VAL A 471 -24.99 5.41 -2.20
C VAL A 471 -26.23 4.67 -1.71
N ARG A 472 -26.84 3.85 -2.56
CA ARG A 472 -28.04 3.11 -2.22
C ARG A 472 -27.70 1.82 -1.46
N VAL A 473 -28.00 1.80 -0.16
CA VAL A 473 -27.94 0.58 0.68
C VAL A 473 -29.37 0.10 0.95
N PRO A 474 -29.75 -1.13 0.51
CA PRO A 474 -31.13 -1.61 0.67
C PRO A 474 -31.56 -1.88 2.11
N MET A 475 -30.60 -2.22 2.98
CA MET A 475 -30.84 -2.50 4.39
C MET A 475 -30.63 -1.25 5.25
N GLU A 476 -31.29 -1.22 6.41
CA GLU A 476 -31.02 -0.20 7.43
C GLU A 476 -29.65 -0.42 8.05
N ALA A 477 -28.84 0.64 8.15
CA ALA A 477 -27.50 0.57 8.72
C ALA A 477 -27.57 0.35 10.24
N LYS A 478 -26.75 -0.57 10.76
CA LYS A 478 -26.58 -0.78 12.20
C LYS A 478 -25.26 -0.18 12.66
N ILE A 479 -25.30 1.02 13.23
CA ILE A 479 -24.11 1.75 13.70
C ILE A 479 -23.49 1.08 14.93
N ARG A 480 -22.16 1.05 15.02
CA ARG A 480 -21.38 0.30 16.03
C ARG A 480 -20.21 1.05 16.67
N ASP A 481 -19.80 2.21 16.14
CA ASP A 481 -18.72 3.04 16.68
C ASP A 481 -19.18 4.19 17.58
#